data_AF-A0A8C0ZPA9-F1
#
_entry.id   AF-A0A8C0ZPA9-F1
#
_cell.length_a   1.000
_cell.length_b   1.000
_cell.length_c   1.000
_cell.angle_alpha   90.00
_cell.angle_beta   90.00
_cell.angle_gamma   90.00
#
_symmetry.space_group_name_H-M   'P 1'
#
loop_
_entity.id
_entity.type
_entity.pdbx_description
1 polymer ?
#
loop_
_entity_poly.entity_id
_entity_poly.type
_entity_poly.pdbx_seq_one_letter_code
_entity_poly.pdbx_strand_id
1 'polypeptide(L)'
;MEGDFQVCGNCKRSVASAHFTLHEAYCLRFLVLCPECEESVPKAKMMEHQQNEHQQRRKHCLKGKSSVIIATKRLQETSVSTSW
;
A
#
# COMPACT_ATOMS: atom_id res chain seq x y z
N MET A 1 -35.02 -10.46 -25.71
CA MET A 1 -34.08 -9.33 -25.86
C MET A 1 -32.70 -9.90 -25.62
N GLU A 2 -31.97 -10.23 -26.68
CA GLU A 2 -30.55 -10.57 -26.53
C GLU A 2 -29.83 -9.30 -26.07
N GLY A 3 -29.30 -9.33 -24.85
CA GLY A 3 -28.55 -8.22 -24.29
C GLY A 3 -27.14 -8.24 -24.86
N ASP A 4 -26.72 -7.13 -25.46
CA ASP A 4 -25.33 -6.92 -25.83
C ASP A 4 -24.48 -6.75 -24.55
N PHE A 5 -23.25 -7.25 -24.57
CA PHE A 5 -22.31 -7.16 -23.45
C PHE A 5 -20.97 -6.58 -23.92
N GLN A 6 -20.37 -5.76 -23.06
CA GLN A 6 -19.06 -5.16 -23.26
C GLN A 6 -18.11 -5.53 -22.13
N VAL A 7 -16.84 -5.74 -22.46
CA VAL A 7 -15.79 -6.03 -21.47
C VAL A 7 -15.21 -4.72 -20.96
N CYS A 8 -15.27 -4.52 -19.64
CA CYS A 8 -14.70 -3.35 -19.00
C CYS A 8 -13.17 -3.41 -18.99
N GLY A 9 -12.50 -2.41 -19.54
CA GLY A 9 -11.04 -2.34 -19.55
C GLY A 9 -10.39 -2.27 -18.17
N ASN A 10 -11.12 -1.75 -17.16
CA ASN A 10 -10.61 -1.50 -15.81
C ASN A 10 -10.67 -2.74 -14.91
N CYS A 11 -11.78 -3.50 -14.93
CA CYS A 11 -11.95 -4.67 -14.06
C CYS A 11 -12.11 -6.00 -14.82
N LYS A 12 -12.01 -5.98 -16.16
CA LYS A 12 -12.10 -7.15 -17.06
C LYS A 12 -13.41 -7.94 -17.00
N ARG A 13 -14.45 -7.41 -16.34
CA ARG A 13 -15.78 -8.03 -16.33
C ARG A 13 -16.57 -7.74 -17.60
N SER A 14 -17.37 -8.73 -18.00
CA SER A 14 -18.43 -8.55 -18.98
C SER A 14 -19.63 -7.85 -18.33
N VAL A 15 -20.09 -6.76 -18.93
CA VAL A 15 -21.16 -5.90 -18.40
C VAL A 15 -22.14 -5.63 -19.52
N ALA A 16 -23.45 -5.71 -19.22
CA ALA A 16 -24.47 -5.41 -20.21
C ALA A 16 -24.29 -3.98 -20.75
N SER A 17 -24.35 -3.83 -22.08
CA SER A 17 -24.06 -2.56 -22.77
C SER A 17 -24.98 -1.44 -22.29
N ALA A 18 -26.23 -1.76 -21.92
CA ALA A 18 -27.19 -0.82 -21.32
C ALA A 18 -26.72 -0.19 -19.99
N HIS A 19 -25.78 -0.82 -19.28
CA HIS A 19 -25.25 -0.36 -18.00
C HIS A 19 -23.75 -0.04 -18.06
N PHE A 20 -23.12 -0.13 -19.23
CA PHE A 20 -21.66 -0.03 -19.35
C PHE A 20 -21.14 1.34 -18.94
N THR A 21 -21.74 2.44 -19.39
CA THR A 21 -21.30 3.81 -19.04
C THR A 21 -21.31 4.06 -17.53
N LEU A 22 -22.36 3.62 -16.84
CA LEU A 22 -22.46 3.74 -15.38
C LEU A 22 -21.40 2.88 -14.69
N HIS A 23 -21.25 1.63 -15.15
CA HIS A 23 -20.24 0.73 -14.64
C HIS A 23 -18.84 1.30 -14.83
N GLU A 24 -18.50 1.83 -16.01
CA GLU A 24 -17.17 2.33 -16.35
C GLU A 24 -16.79 3.51 -15.44
N ALA A 25 -17.70 4.48 -15.26
CA ALA A 25 -17.48 5.62 -14.36
C ALA A 25 -17.26 5.16 -12.91
N TYR A 26 -18.08 4.22 -12.42
CA TYR A 26 -17.92 3.66 -11.08
C TYR A 26 -16.60 2.89 -10.94
N CYS A 27 -16.32 2.02 -11.90
CA CYS A 27 -15.17 1.14 -11.91
C CYS A 27 -13.87 1.94 -11.92
N LEU A 28 -13.75 2.94 -12.80
CA LEU A 28 -12.58 3.82 -12.89
C LEU A 28 -12.31 4.55 -11.56
N ARG A 29 -13.38 5.06 -10.94
CA ARG A 29 -13.25 5.86 -9.72
C ARG A 29 -12.95 5.00 -8.50
N PHE A 30 -13.65 3.88 -8.33
CA PHE A 30 -13.72 3.18 -7.04
C PHE A 30 -13.10 1.79 -7.03
N LEU A 31 -12.94 1.12 -8.17
CA LEU A 31 -12.40 -0.24 -8.23
C LEU A 31 -10.96 -0.25 -8.76
N VAL A 32 -10.20 -1.27 -8.36
CA VAL A 32 -8.86 -1.57 -8.85
C VAL A 32 -8.66 -3.08 -8.82
N LEU A 33 -7.84 -3.63 -9.71
CA LEU A 33 -7.48 -5.05 -9.67
C LEU A 33 -6.37 -5.28 -8.64
N CYS A 34 -6.52 -6.33 -7.83
CA CYS A 34 -5.47 -6.78 -6.93
C CYS A 34 -4.27 -7.29 -7.76
N PRO A 35 -3.04 -6.86 -7.48
CA PRO A 35 -1.87 -7.32 -8.23
C PRO A 35 -1.49 -8.79 -7.93
N GLU A 36 -2.03 -9.38 -6.87
CA GLU A 36 -1.68 -10.75 -6.46
C GLU A 36 -2.64 -11.80 -7.01
N CYS A 37 -3.93 -11.47 -7.15
CA CYS A 37 -4.98 -12.40 -7.58
C CYS A 37 -5.90 -11.86 -8.68
N GLU A 38 -5.66 -10.64 -9.17
CA GLU A 38 -6.44 -9.99 -10.23
C GLU A 38 -7.93 -9.81 -9.92
N GLU A 39 -8.32 -9.95 -8.65
CA GLU A 39 -9.69 -9.68 -8.21
C GLU A 39 -9.95 -8.17 -8.22
N SER A 40 -11.16 -7.77 -8.63
CA SER A 40 -11.57 -6.37 -8.50
C SER A 40 -11.94 -6.05 -7.06
N VAL A 41 -11.25 -5.08 -6.47
CA VAL A 41 -11.48 -4.68 -5.08
C VAL A 41 -11.73 -3.17 -5.05
N PRO A 42 -12.67 -2.68 -4.20
CA PRO A 42 -12.79 -1.27 -3.94
C PRO A 42 -11.45 -0.70 -3.43
N LYS A 43 -11.01 0.43 -3.97
CA LYS A 43 -9.72 1.06 -3.60
C LYS A 43 -9.59 1.26 -2.09
N ALA A 44 -10.66 1.68 -1.44
CA ALA A 44 -10.71 1.88 0.02
C ALA A 44 -10.52 0.58 0.84
N LYS A 45 -10.72 -0.58 0.22
CA LYS A 45 -10.65 -1.91 0.85
C LYS A 45 -9.45 -2.74 0.41
N MET A 46 -8.59 -2.22 -0.48
CA MET A 46 -7.45 -2.99 -1.00
C MET A 46 -6.47 -3.41 0.09
N MET A 47 -6.20 -2.56 1.09
CA MET A 47 -5.31 -2.92 2.19
C MET A 47 -5.87 -4.07 3.04
N GLU A 48 -7.17 -4.01 3.37
CA GLU A 48 -7.87 -5.06 4.12
C GLU A 48 -7.88 -6.38 3.33
N HIS A 49 -8.18 -6.31 2.03
CA HIS A 49 -8.10 -7.47 1.12
C HIS A 49 -6.69 -8.09 1.11
N GLN A 50 -5.63 -7.28 0.96
CA GLN A 50 -4.26 -7.79 1.00
C GLN A 50 -3.89 -8.44 2.34
N GLN A 51 -4.43 -7.91 3.43
CA GLN A 51 -4.16 -8.43 4.77
C GLN A 51 -4.95 -9.71 5.07
N ASN A 52 -6.17 -9.86 4.57
CA ASN A 52 -6.96 -11.06 4.84
C ASN A 52 -6.62 -12.19 3.88
N GLU A 53 -6.43 -11.86 2.60
CA GLU A 53 -6.30 -12.85 1.53
C GLU A 53 -4.83 -13.15 1.18
N HIS A 54 -3.89 -12.21 1.39
CA HIS A 54 -2.49 -12.31 0.92
C HIS A 54 -1.40 -12.15 2.01
N GLN A 55 -1.78 -12.02 3.29
CA GLN A 55 -0.84 -11.70 4.39
C GLN A 55 0.27 -12.72 4.61
N GLN A 56 0.14 -13.95 4.12
CA GLN A 56 1.15 -14.99 4.31
C GLN A 56 2.46 -14.77 3.51
N ARG A 57 2.53 -13.78 2.60
CA ARG A 57 3.73 -13.52 1.76
C ARG A 57 4.54 -12.26 2.10
N ARG A 58 4.18 -11.53 3.16
CA ARG A 58 4.87 -10.28 3.59
C ARG A 58 5.76 -10.45 4.83
N LYS A 59 6.20 -11.67 5.15
CA LYS A 59 7.33 -11.84 6.07
C LYS A 59 8.60 -11.75 5.21
N HIS A 60 9.70 -11.23 5.76
CA HIS A 60 10.99 -10.97 5.09
C HIS A 60 11.12 -9.64 4.32
N CYS A 61 10.98 -8.50 5.01
CA CYS A 61 11.82 -7.33 4.71
C CYS A 61 12.70 -7.05 5.93
N LEU A 62 14.02 -7.16 5.74
CA LEU A 62 15.02 -7.09 6.80
C LEU A 62 15.18 -5.65 7.29
N LYS A 63 14.94 -5.49 8.59
CA LYS A 63 15.22 -4.37 9.49
C LYS A 63 16.45 -3.52 9.06
N GLY A 64 16.23 -2.35 8.49
CA GLY A 64 17.22 -1.27 8.45
C GLY A 64 17.07 -0.37 9.67
N LYS A 65 17.69 -0.73 10.81
CA LYS A 65 17.78 0.16 11.98
C LYS A 65 19.06 0.99 11.88
N SER A 66 18.97 2.23 11.39
CA SER A 66 20.06 3.20 11.56
C SER A 66 19.78 4.05 12.79
N SER A 67 20.22 3.58 13.95
CA SER A 67 20.30 4.39 15.16
C SER A 67 21.60 5.20 15.11
N VAL A 68 21.54 6.45 14.66
CA VAL A 68 22.67 7.38 14.84
C VAL A 68 22.66 7.83 16.30
N ILE A 69 23.52 7.22 17.12
CA ILE A 69 23.80 7.73 18.47
C ILE A 69 24.94 8.73 18.36
N ILE A 70 24.61 10.02 18.30
CA ILE A 70 25.63 11.07 18.47
C ILE A 70 25.95 11.14 19.96
N ALA A 71 27.00 10.43 20.37
CA ALA A 71 27.62 10.62 21.66
C ALA A 71 28.51 11.89 21.60
N THR A 72 27.93 13.06 21.84
CA THR A 72 28.75 14.25 22.15
C THR A 72 29.35 14.08 23.53
N LYS A 73 30.60 13.61 23.56
CA LYS A 73 31.45 13.47 24.72
C LYS A 73 31.57 14.82 25.44
N ARG A 74 30.95 14.90 26.62
CA ARG A 74 31.15 15.95 27.62
C ARG A 74 32.61 15.87 28.09
N LEU A 75 33.48 16.76 27.60
CA LEU A 75 34.78 16.97 28.21
C LEU A 75 34.57 17.85 29.46
N GLN A 76 34.46 17.19 30.61
CA GLN A 76 34.82 17.80 31.89
C GLN A 76 36.32 17.55 32.05
N GLU A 77 37.14 18.54 31.74
CA GLU A 77 38.53 18.54 32.20
C GLU A 77 38.53 19.02 33.65
N THR A 78 38.72 18.06 34.53
CA THR A 78 38.98 18.27 35.94
C THR A 78 40.47 18.41 36.18
N SER A 79 40.81 19.21 37.19
CA SER A 79 42.08 19.20 37.96
C SER A 79 43.29 19.83 37.25
N VAL A 80 44.19 20.58 37.90
CA VAL A 80 44.44 20.74 39.33
C VAL A 80 45.23 22.04 39.60
N SER A 81 44.96 22.66 40.75
CA SER A 81 45.87 23.37 41.68
C SER A 81 47.29 23.74 41.22
N THR A 82 47.67 25.03 41.36
CA THR A 82 48.81 25.50 42.19
C THR A 82 48.78 27.03 42.40
N SER A 83 49.18 27.47 43.60
CA SER A 83 49.52 28.84 44.10
C SER A 83 50.14 29.80 43.06
N TRP A 84 50.11 31.13 43.20
CA TRP A 84 50.49 32.02 44.32
C TRP A 84 49.61 33.27 44.41
#